data_AF-A0A7C1YYZ9-F1
#
_entry.id   AF-A0A7C1YYZ9-F1
#
_cell.length_a   1.000
_cell.length_b   1.000
_cell.length_c   1.000
_cell.angle_alpha   90.00
_cell.angle_beta   90.00
_cell.angle_gamma   90.00
#
_symmetry.space_group_name_H-M   'P 1'
#
loop_
_entity.id
_entity.type
_entity.pdbx_description
1 polymer ?
#
loop_
_entity_poly.entity_id
_entity_poly.type
_entity_poly.pdbx_seq_one_letter_code
_entity_poly.pdbx_strand_id
1 'polypeptide(L)'
;MDEILRLVTLNSIQRLVFSVLFVTGFSIQGISSDKTNIIFILIDDMGYMDSETYGSEYYKTPNLTRLASEGMLFTNGYAASPLCSPTRASIMSGQLPARLRMTVAITSKTNNVAEPQATQPQASWNCGDVENRHHLPLDIYTLGEAMRDSGYHTAHIGKWHLYQSGLGNEYEPFILI
;
A
#
# COMPACT_ATOMS: atom_id res chain seq x y z
N MET A 1 -22.85 -38.27 -38.78
CA MET A 1 -24.11 -37.99 -39.51
C MET A 1 -25.33 -38.32 -38.65
N ASP A 2 -25.27 -39.37 -37.82
CA ASP A 2 -26.39 -39.80 -36.96
C ASP A 2 -26.75 -38.85 -35.79
N GLU A 3 -25.79 -38.12 -35.20
CA GLU A 3 -26.10 -37.17 -34.11
C GLU A 3 -26.91 -35.94 -34.58
N ILE A 4 -26.64 -35.47 -35.81
CA ILE A 4 -27.37 -34.34 -36.41
C ILE A 4 -28.81 -34.74 -36.73
N LEU A 5 -29.03 -35.99 -37.15
CA LEU A 5 -30.37 -36.53 -37.41
C LEU A 5 -31.20 -36.69 -36.13
N ARG A 6 -30.58 -37.02 -34.99
CA ARG A 6 -31.27 -37.10 -33.68
C ARG A 6 -31.76 -35.76 -33.16
N LEU A 7 -31.08 -34.66 -33.49
CA LEU A 7 -31.50 -33.29 -33.14
C LEU A 7 -32.78 -32.85 -33.88
N VAL A 8 -32.98 -33.33 -35.11
CA VAL A 8 -34.14 -32.98 -35.94
C VAL A 8 -35.43 -33.71 -35.50
N THR A 9 -35.30 -34.87 -34.84
CA THR A 9 -36.44 -35.65 -34.32
C THR A 9 -36.95 -35.22 -32.93
N LEU A 10 -36.32 -34.23 -32.29
CA LEU A 10 -36.75 -33.72 -30.98
C LEU A 10 -38.08 -32.95 -31.11
N ASN A 11 -39.01 -33.23 -30.21
CA ASN A 11 -40.30 -32.53 -30.13
C ASN A 11 -40.13 -31.11 -29.54
N SER A 12 -41.13 -30.26 -29.74
CA SER A 12 -41.06 -28.81 -29.48
C SER A 12 -40.62 -28.44 -28.05
N ILE A 13 -40.95 -29.27 -27.05
CA ILE A 13 -40.52 -29.10 -25.66
C ILE A 13 -39.02 -29.36 -25.49
N GLN A 14 -38.48 -30.40 -26.12
CA GLN A 14 -37.06 -30.74 -26.05
C GLN A 14 -36.19 -29.68 -26.75
N ARG A 15 -36.67 -29.11 -27.85
CA ARG A 15 -36.02 -27.97 -28.52
C ARG A 15 -36.04 -26.72 -27.65
N LEU A 16 -37.15 -26.44 -26.95
CA LEU A 16 -37.24 -25.31 -26.02
C LEU A 16 -36.27 -25.46 -24.85
N VAL A 17 -36.18 -26.65 -24.26
CA VAL A 17 -35.25 -26.95 -23.15
C VAL A 17 -33.80 -26.82 -23.60
N PHE A 18 -33.45 -27.33 -24.79
CA PHE A 18 -32.10 -27.16 -25.35
C PHE A 18 -31.78 -25.70 -25.64
N SER A 19 -32.70 -24.94 -26.21
CA SER A 19 -32.51 -23.50 -26.47
C SER A 19 -32.36 -22.71 -25.17
N VAL A 20 -33.14 -23.02 -24.13
CA VAL A 20 -33.01 -22.37 -22.81
C VAL A 20 -31.67 -22.71 -22.16
N LEU A 21 -31.22 -23.97 -22.21
CA LEU A 21 -29.90 -24.40 -21.69
C LEU A 21 -28.73 -23.79 -22.49
N PHE A 22 -28.89 -23.60 -23.80
CA PHE A 22 -27.87 -22.97 -24.64
C PHE A 22 -27.77 -21.47 -24.41
N VAL A 23 -28.90 -20.79 -24.16
CA VAL A 23 -28.95 -19.36 -23.84
C VAL A 23 -28.47 -19.08 -22.41
N THR A 24 -28.75 -19.95 -21.43
CA THR A 24 -28.23 -19.80 -20.06
C THR A 24 -26.76 -20.19 -19.92
N GLY A 25 -26.24 -21.07 -20.78
CA GLY A 25 -24.84 -21.49 -20.79
C GLY A 25 -23.85 -20.43 -21.32
N PHE A 26 -24.32 -19.40 -22.02
CA PHE A 26 -23.47 -18.42 -22.71
C PHE A 26 -23.33 -17.06 -22.02
N SER A 27 -23.90 -16.85 -20.83
CA SER A 27 -23.93 -15.53 -20.17
C SER A 27 -23.07 -15.39 -18.91
N ILE A 28 -22.09 -16.26 -18.72
CA ILE A 28 -21.03 -16.06 -17.71
C ILE A 28 -19.67 -15.96 -18.40
N GLN A 29 -19.54 -15.03 -19.36
CA GLN A 29 -18.25 -14.38 -19.50
C GLN A 29 -18.11 -13.48 -18.28
N GLY A 30 -17.41 -13.97 -17.25
CA GLY A 30 -16.97 -13.11 -16.17
C GLY A 30 -16.29 -11.90 -16.78
N ILE A 31 -16.80 -10.70 -16.44
CA ILE A 31 -16.09 -9.47 -16.74
C ILE A 31 -14.69 -9.67 -16.16
N SER A 32 -13.69 -9.81 -17.03
CA SER A 32 -12.31 -9.59 -16.63
C SER A 32 -12.29 -8.14 -16.18
N SER A 33 -12.50 -7.93 -14.88
CA SER A 33 -12.26 -6.65 -14.26
C SER A 33 -10.76 -6.50 -14.31
N ASP A 34 -10.25 -5.90 -15.39
CA ASP A 34 -8.85 -5.51 -15.46
C ASP A 34 -8.54 -4.75 -14.16
N LYS A 35 -7.59 -5.29 -13.40
CA LYS A 35 -7.28 -4.77 -12.07
C LYS A 35 -6.80 -3.33 -12.21
N THR A 36 -7.35 -2.43 -11.40
CA THR A 36 -6.96 -1.02 -11.42
C THR A 36 -5.51 -0.86 -10.98
N ASN A 37 -4.67 -0.26 -11.81
CA ASN A 37 -3.31 0.08 -11.42
C ASN A 37 -3.33 1.10 -10.27
N ILE A 38 -2.57 0.84 -9.21
CA ILE A 38 -2.47 1.72 -8.04
C ILE A 38 -1.08 2.35 -8.04
N ILE A 39 -1.03 3.68 -8.06
CA ILE A 39 0.20 4.46 -7.95
C ILE A 39 0.13 5.29 -6.66
N PHE A 40 1.03 5.00 -5.72
CA PHE A 40 1.14 5.73 -4.46
C PHE A 40 2.36 6.66 -4.49
N ILE A 41 2.11 7.97 -4.43
CA ILE A 41 3.15 9.01 -4.47
C ILE A 41 3.32 9.59 -3.05
N LEU A 42 4.48 9.37 -2.46
CA LEU A 42 4.85 9.93 -1.16
C LEU A 42 5.98 10.95 -1.32
N ILE A 43 5.75 12.17 -0.86
CA ILE A 43 6.71 13.28 -0.94
C ILE A 43 7.40 13.45 0.42
N ASP A 44 8.73 13.62 0.41
CA ASP A 44 9.54 13.80 1.63
C ASP A 44 9.52 15.28 2.03
N ASP A 45 9.22 15.56 3.29
CA ASP A 45 9.26 16.90 3.92
C ASP A 45 8.38 18.00 3.26
N MET A 46 7.34 17.62 2.52
CA MET A 46 6.38 18.57 1.96
C MET A 46 5.35 19.01 3.02
N GLY A 47 5.33 20.30 3.33
CA GLY A 47 4.38 20.92 4.22
C GLY A 47 3.02 21.20 3.56
N TYR A 48 2.03 21.51 4.41
CA TYR A 48 0.66 21.80 3.95
C TYR A 48 0.61 22.98 2.97
N MET A 49 1.40 24.03 3.19
CA MET A 49 1.42 25.24 2.36
C MET A 49 2.42 25.19 1.19
N ASP A 50 2.95 24.00 0.86
CA ASP A 50 3.98 23.84 -0.18
C ASP A 50 3.40 23.53 -1.58
N SER A 51 2.09 23.71 -1.81
CA SER A 51 1.49 23.60 -3.15
C SER A 51 0.34 24.57 -3.38
N GLU A 52 0.11 24.92 -4.66
CA GLU A 52 -1.01 25.77 -5.07
C GLU A 52 -2.36 25.17 -4.69
N THR A 53 -2.45 23.84 -4.66
CA THR A 53 -3.67 23.10 -4.28
C THR A 53 -4.13 23.39 -2.85
N TYR A 54 -3.20 23.73 -1.96
CA TYR A 54 -3.50 24.10 -0.56
C TYR A 54 -3.32 25.61 -0.32
N GLY A 55 -3.27 26.43 -1.37
CA GLY A 55 -3.24 27.89 -1.27
C GLY A 55 -1.85 28.51 -1.22
N SER A 56 -0.79 27.78 -1.61
CA SER A 56 0.52 28.39 -1.78
C SER A 56 0.52 29.41 -2.93
N GLU A 57 0.98 30.63 -2.64
CA GLU A 57 1.21 31.65 -3.68
C GLU A 57 2.66 31.60 -4.22
N TYR A 58 3.57 31.00 -3.47
CA TYR A 58 5.00 30.94 -3.77
C TYR A 58 5.37 29.80 -4.72
N TYR A 59 4.94 28.57 -4.42
CA TYR A 59 5.26 27.40 -5.24
C TYR A 59 4.31 27.28 -6.43
N LYS A 60 4.83 26.76 -7.55
CA LYS A 60 4.06 26.46 -8.76
C LYS A 60 3.98 24.96 -8.97
N THR A 61 2.78 24.40 -8.81
CA THR A 61 2.52 22.96 -8.83
C THR A 61 1.35 22.61 -9.76
N PRO A 62 1.41 22.98 -11.06
CA PRO A 62 0.27 22.86 -11.98
C PRO A 62 -0.22 21.41 -12.16
N ASN A 63 0.69 20.43 -12.08
CA ASN A 63 0.33 19.01 -12.17
C ASN A 63 -0.44 18.52 -10.92
N LEU A 64 -0.07 19.00 -9.72
CA LEU A 64 -0.82 18.67 -8.49
C LEU A 64 -2.19 19.35 -8.50
N THR A 65 -2.25 20.61 -8.95
CA THR A 65 -3.50 21.34 -9.13
C THR A 65 -4.43 20.61 -10.10
N ARG A 66 -3.91 20.14 -11.23
CA ARG A 66 -4.68 19.35 -12.20
C ARG A 66 -5.18 18.04 -11.58
N LEU A 67 -4.29 17.28 -10.92
CA LEU A 67 -4.65 16.02 -10.25
C LEU A 67 -5.78 16.23 -9.20
N ALA A 68 -5.70 17.30 -8.42
CA ALA A 68 -6.74 17.64 -7.45
C ALA A 68 -8.06 18.03 -8.11
N SER A 69 -8.03 18.73 -9.25
CA SER A 69 -9.23 19.13 -9.99
C SER A 69 -9.95 17.96 -10.69
N GLU A 70 -9.21 16.92 -11.05
CA GLU A 70 -9.71 15.70 -11.70
C GLU A 70 -10.08 14.60 -10.68
N GLY A 71 -9.81 14.84 -9.39
CA GLY A 71 -9.90 13.83 -8.35
C GLY A 71 -10.52 14.35 -7.05
N MET A 72 -9.95 13.92 -5.93
CA MET A 72 -10.41 14.30 -4.59
C MET A 72 -9.25 14.90 -3.79
N LEU A 73 -9.54 16.01 -3.09
CA LEU A 73 -8.60 16.71 -2.22
C LEU A 73 -8.96 16.49 -0.74
N PHE A 74 -7.98 16.08 0.07
CA PHE A 74 -8.15 15.95 1.51
C PHE A 74 -7.54 17.15 2.24
N THR A 75 -8.37 17.99 2.86
CA THR A 75 -7.89 19.15 3.65
C THR A 75 -7.52 18.79 5.09
N ASN A 76 -7.85 17.57 5.53
CA ASN A 76 -7.57 17.04 6.86
C ASN A 76 -6.89 15.66 6.76
N GLY A 77 -5.76 15.61 6.06
CA GLY A 77 -4.90 14.43 5.97
C GLY A 77 -3.69 14.58 6.90
N TYR A 78 -3.39 13.55 7.70
CA TYR A 78 -2.31 13.61 8.70
C TYR A 78 -1.30 12.48 8.48
N ALA A 79 -0.02 12.80 8.64
CA ALA A 79 1.02 11.80 8.79
C ALA A 79 0.95 11.14 10.17
N ALA A 80 1.32 9.86 10.26
CA ALA A 80 1.33 9.12 11.53
C ALA A 80 2.41 9.63 12.51
N SER A 81 3.43 10.34 12.01
CA SER A 81 4.53 10.91 12.77
C SER A 81 5.10 12.15 12.06
N PRO A 82 5.69 13.11 12.79
CA PRO A 82 6.41 14.23 12.17
C PRO A 82 7.75 13.83 11.52
N LEU A 83 8.09 12.54 11.48
CA LEU A 83 9.38 12.03 10.97
C LEU A 83 9.18 10.98 9.88
N CYS A 84 10.19 10.87 9.01
CA CYS A 84 10.20 10.02 7.81
C CYS A 84 10.03 8.52 8.09
N SER A 85 11.00 7.87 8.78
CA SER A 85 10.95 6.42 9.07
C SER A 85 9.64 5.98 9.75
N PRO A 86 9.17 6.59 10.85
CA PRO A 86 7.93 6.17 11.51
C PRO A 86 6.68 6.34 10.62
N THR A 87 6.61 7.39 9.81
CA THR A 87 5.49 7.59 8.87
C THR A 87 5.50 6.53 7.77
N ARG A 88 6.66 6.24 7.18
CA ARG A 88 6.81 5.19 6.17
C ARG A 88 6.48 3.80 6.75
N ALA A 89 6.86 3.53 8.00
CA ALA A 89 6.57 2.26 8.67
C ALA A 89 5.06 2.09 8.86
N SER A 90 4.37 3.19 9.20
CA SER A 90 2.92 3.20 9.34
C SER A 90 2.20 2.99 8.02
N ILE A 91 2.69 3.60 6.93
CA ILE A 91 2.14 3.39 5.58
C ILE A 91 2.27 1.92 5.16
N MET A 92 3.45 1.33 5.38
CA MET A 92 3.70 -0.04 4.94
C MET A 92 2.97 -1.08 5.78
N SER A 93 2.72 -0.83 7.07
CA SER A 93 2.13 -1.82 7.98
C SER A 93 0.66 -1.59 8.32
N GLY A 94 0.13 -0.38 8.08
CA GLY A 94 -1.15 0.05 8.62
C GLY A 94 -1.18 0.21 10.15
N GLN A 95 -0.02 0.22 10.82
CA GLN A 95 0.09 0.29 12.28
C GLN A 95 0.65 1.63 12.75
N LEU A 96 0.32 2.03 13.99
CA LEU A 96 0.89 3.23 14.58
C LEU A 96 2.38 3.06 14.89
N PRO A 97 3.20 4.13 14.79
CA PRO A 97 4.64 4.10 15.07
C PRO A 97 4.98 3.49 16.44
N ALA A 98 4.17 3.79 17.46
CA ALA A 98 4.33 3.27 18.81
C ALA A 98 4.15 1.75 18.91
N ARG A 99 3.25 1.14 18.11
CA ARG A 99 3.08 -0.32 18.08
C ARG A 99 4.31 -1.00 17.48
N LEU A 100 4.92 -0.37 16.48
CA LEU A 100 6.12 -0.86 15.79
C LEU A 100 7.41 -0.62 16.58
N ARG A 101 7.35 0.20 17.65
CA ARG A 101 8.53 0.75 18.36
C ARG A 101 9.50 1.48 17.42
N MET A 102 8.93 2.15 16.43
CA MET A 102 9.63 3.02 15.49
C MET A 102 9.08 4.42 15.70
N THR A 103 9.65 5.22 16.59
CA THR A 103 9.12 6.55 16.95
C THR A 103 10.06 7.69 16.58
N VAL A 104 11.31 7.39 16.24
CA VAL A 104 12.28 8.36 15.71
C VAL A 104 12.83 7.93 14.36
N ALA A 105 13.40 8.87 13.63
CA ALA A 105 14.00 8.60 12.33
C ALA A 105 15.22 7.69 12.47
N ILE A 106 15.34 6.71 11.56
CA ILE A 106 16.52 5.83 11.50
C ILE A 106 17.67 6.63 10.89
N THR A 107 18.70 6.93 11.68
CA THR A 107 19.88 7.69 11.23
C THR A 107 21.13 7.12 11.90
N SER A 108 22.31 7.50 11.41
CA SER A 108 23.57 7.16 12.09
C SER A 108 23.72 7.79 13.48
N LYS A 109 22.89 8.77 13.82
CA LYS A 109 22.92 9.49 15.11
C LYS A 109 21.89 8.96 16.12
N THR A 110 20.95 8.13 15.69
CA THR A 110 19.93 7.57 16.58
C THR A 110 20.38 6.20 17.07
N ASN A 111 20.24 5.96 18.37
CA ASN A 111 20.52 4.66 18.96
C ASN A 111 19.39 3.70 18.61
N ASN A 112 19.50 3.07 17.45
CA ASN A 112 18.49 2.13 16.96
C ASN A 112 18.94 0.70 17.25
N VAL A 113 18.02 -0.10 17.78
CA VAL A 113 18.26 -1.50 18.20
C VAL A 113 17.30 -2.45 17.50
N ALA A 114 17.65 -3.74 17.45
CA ALA A 114 16.81 -4.74 16.78
C ALA A 114 15.53 -4.97 17.58
N GLU A 115 15.65 -5.16 18.90
CA GLU A 115 14.54 -5.45 19.80
C GLU A 115 14.43 -4.38 20.90
N PRO A 116 13.67 -3.30 20.67
CA PRO A 116 13.67 -2.16 21.56
C PRO A 116 13.03 -2.47 22.91
N GLN A 117 13.67 -2.02 23.99
CA GLN A 117 13.16 -2.13 25.35
C GLN A 117 12.69 -0.77 25.88
N ALA A 118 11.80 -0.82 26.88
CA ALA A 118 11.52 0.34 27.71
C ALA A 118 12.60 0.42 28.80
N THR A 119 13.20 1.59 28.94
CA THR A 119 14.13 1.88 30.02
C THR A 119 13.38 2.24 31.30
N GLN A 120 14.05 2.17 32.44
CA GLN A 120 13.48 2.65 33.69
C GLN A 120 13.44 4.18 33.71
N PRO A 121 12.44 4.80 34.36
CA PRO A 121 12.42 6.24 34.55
C PRO A 121 13.69 6.70 35.26
N GLN A 122 14.30 7.77 34.77
CA GLN A 122 15.37 8.45 35.48
C GLN A 122 14.78 9.33 36.59
N ALA A 123 15.58 9.68 37.60
CA ALA A 123 15.10 10.43 38.79
C ALA A 123 14.37 11.75 38.47
N SER A 124 14.63 12.36 37.31
CA SER A 124 14.01 13.60 36.85
C SER A 124 12.81 13.42 35.91
N TRP A 125 12.43 12.18 35.57
CA TRP A 125 11.40 11.88 34.57
C TRP A 125 10.36 10.90 35.13
N ASN A 126 9.08 11.12 34.82
CA ASN A 126 7.99 10.26 35.27
C ASN A 126 7.85 8.97 34.44
N CYS A 127 8.54 8.88 33.30
CA CYS A 127 8.58 7.71 32.42
C CYS A 127 10.01 7.48 31.94
N GLY A 128 10.33 6.22 31.63
CA GLY A 128 11.56 5.90 30.93
C GLY A 128 11.41 6.09 29.43
N ASP A 129 12.55 6.19 28.75
CA ASP A 129 12.61 6.22 27.30
C ASP A 129 12.32 4.84 26.72
N VAL A 130 11.77 4.82 25.51
CA VAL A 130 11.64 3.59 24.72
C VAL A 130 12.66 3.66 23.60
N GLU A 131 13.51 2.64 23.52
CA GLU A 131 14.48 2.51 22.44
C GLU A 131 13.77 2.47 21.07
N ASN A 132 14.48 2.84 20.01
CA ASN A 132 13.92 2.86 18.66
C ASN A 132 14.38 1.65 17.86
N ARG A 133 13.50 1.10 17.02
CA ARG A 133 13.85 -0.01 16.14
C ARG A 133 14.66 0.47 14.92
N HIS A 134 15.70 -0.27 14.53
CA HIS A 134 16.54 0.07 13.36
C HIS A 134 15.98 -0.39 12.01
N HIS A 135 14.85 -1.09 12.00
CA HIS A 135 14.21 -1.61 10.79
C HIS A 135 12.72 -1.87 11.01
N LEU A 136 11.95 -1.98 9.92
CA LEU A 136 10.60 -2.57 10.00
C LEU A 136 10.74 -4.07 10.35
N PRO A 137 10.07 -4.59 11.38
CA PRO A 137 10.15 -6.01 11.73
C PRO A 137 9.77 -6.92 10.55
N LEU A 138 10.49 -8.04 10.40
CA LEU A 138 10.33 -8.96 9.27
C LEU A 138 9.00 -9.72 9.25
N ASP A 139 8.32 -9.82 10.38
CA ASP A 139 7.03 -10.48 10.55
C ASP A 139 5.84 -9.54 10.28
N ILE A 140 6.09 -8.28 9.95
CA ILE A 140 5.05 -7.33 9.56
C ILE A 140 4.62 -7.61 8.12
N TYR A 141 3.36 -8.03 7.97
CA TYR A 141 2.72 -8.11 6.67
C TYR A 141 2.50 -6.71 6.09
N THR A 142 3.17 -6.44 4.98
CA THR A 142 3.23 -5.11 4.38
C THR A 142 2.15 -4.87 3.33
N LEU A 143 1.88 -3.59 3.03
CA LEU A 143 1.04 -3.17 1.91
C LEU A 143 1.48 -3.79 0.58
N GLY A 144 2.80 -3.91 0.36
CA GLY A 144 3.35 -4.55 -0.84
C GLY A 144 2.96 -6.03 -0.92
N GLU A 145 3.04 -6.75 0.20
CA GLU A 145 2.66 -8.16 0.25
C GLU A 145 1.15 -8.35 0.10
N ALA A 146 0.34 -7.51 0.76
CA ALA A 146 -1.11 -7.50 0.58
C ALA A 146 -1.53 -7.31 -0.88
N MET A 147 -0.85 -6.41 -1.59
CA MET A 147 -1.06 -6.16 -3.01
C MET A 147 -0.60 -7.35 -3.87
N ARG A 148 0.58 -7.90 -3.59
CA ARG A 148 1.11 -9.07 -4.30
C ARG A 148 0.21 -10.30 -4.16
N ASP A 149 -0.27 -10.58 -2.95
CA ASP A 149 -1.18 -11.71 -2.68
C ASP A 149 -2.55 -11.51 -3.34
N SER A 150 -2.95 -10.26 -3.57
CA SER A 150 -4.11 -9.90 -4.39
C SER A 150 -3.83 -9.98 -5.89
N GLY A 151 -2.64 -10.45 -6.30
CA GLY A 151 -2.20 -10.65 -7.67
C GLY A 151 -1.86 -9.37 -8.42
N TYR A 152 -1.31 -8.37 -7.73
CA TYR A 152 -0.65 -7.22 -8.34
C TYR A 152 0.86 -7.45 -8.47
N HIS A 153 1.46 -6.86 -9.49
CA HIS A 153 2.90 -6.61 -9.50
C HIS A 153 3.18 -5.35 -8.69
N THR A 154 4.19 -5.39 -7.82
CA THR A 154 4.50 -4.30 -6.89
C THR A 154 5.94 -3.86 -7.06
N ALA A 155 6.16 -2.55 -7.24
CA ALA A 155 7.48 -1.95 -7.30
C ALA A 155 7.55 -0.74 -6.36
N HIS A 156 8.73 -0.50 -5.79
CA HIS A 156 9.02 0.68 -4.98
C HIS A 156 10.17 1.46 -5.60
N ILE A 157 9.98 2.76 -5.81
CA ILE A 157 10.97 3.65 -6.42
C ILE A 157 11.25 4.82 -5.48
N GLY A 158 12.51 5.01 -5.13
CA GLY A 158 12.96 6.10 -4.27
C GLY A 158 13.34 5.66 -2.85
N LYS A 159 13.13 6.56 -1.88
CA LYS A 159 13.63 6.42 -0.50
C LYS A 159 12.80 5.41 0.30
N TRP A 160 13.44 4.32 0.75
CA TRP A 160 12.80 3.32 1.61
C TRP A 160 12.75 3.75 3.07
N HIS A 161 13.92 3.99 3.69
CA HIS A 161 14.10 4.50 5.05
C HIS A 161 13.45 3.69 6.19
N LEU A 162 13.23 2.39 5.97
CA LEU A 162 12.75 1.42 6.97
C LEU A 162 13.82 0.40 7.35
N TYR A 163 15.08 0.76 7.15
CA TYR A 163 16.25 -0.04 7.52
C TYR A 163 17.45 0.89 7.67
N GLN A 164 18.33 0.57 8.63
CA GLN A 164 19.63 1.22 8.81
C GLN A 164 20.70 0.49 8.00
N SER A 165 21.33 1.18 7.04
CA SER A 165 22.42 0.60 6.26
C SER A 165 23.60 0.16 7.14
N GLY A 166 24.18 -1.00 6.82
CA GLY A 166 25.35 -1.55 7.51
C GLY A 166 25.08 -2.70 8.50
N LEU A 167 23.84 -3.21 8.59
CA LEU A 167 23.46 -4.32 9.49
C LEU A 167 23.24 -5.67 8.76
N GLY A 168 23.78 -5.84 7.55
CA GLY A 168 23.68 -7.07 6.76
C GLY A 168 22.77 -6.96 5.53
N ASN A 169 22.93 -7.89 4.58
CA ASN A 169 22.39 -7.86 3.22
C ASN A 169 20.90 -8.24 3.09
N GLU A 170 20.13 -8.26 4.19
CA GLU A 170 18.76 -8.79 4.19
C GLU A 170 17.70 -7.75 3.77
N TYR A 171 18.11 -6.49 3.59
CA TYR A 171 17.21 -5.36 3.33
C TYR A 171 17.68 -4.48 2.18
N GLU A 172 17.94 -5.09 1.03
CA GLU A 172 17.74 -4.38 -0.22
C GLU A 172 16.23 -4.36 -0.48
N PRO A 173 15.57 -3.19 -0.62
CA PRO A 173 14.16 -3.16 -0.98
C PRO A 173 14.00 -3.97 -2.25
N PHE A 174 13.05 -4.91 -2.26
CA PHE A 174 12.71 -5.70 -3.43
C PHE A 174 12.47 -4.78 -4.63
N ILE A 175 13.50 -4.58 -5.46
CA ILE A 175 13.36 -4.12 -6.83
C ILE A 175 12.99 -5.38 -7.60
N LEU A 176 11.72 -5.77 -7.51
CA LEU A 176 11.12 -6.67 -8.49
C LEU A 176 10.38 -5.75 -9.46
N ILE A 177 10.90 -5.70 -10.69
CA ILE A 177 10.18 -5.21 -11.87
C ILE A 177 9.04 -6.19 -12.13
#